data_AF-A0A954BMH0-F1
#
_entry.id   AF-A0A954BMH0-F1
#
_cell.length_a   1.000
_cell.length_b   1.000
_cell.length_c   1.000
_cell.angle_alpha   90.00
_cell.angle_beta   90.00
_cell.angle_gamma   90.00
#
_symmetry.space_group_name_H-M   'P 1'
#
loop_
_entity.id
_entity.type
_entity.pdbx_description
1 polymer ?
#
loop_
_entity_poly.entity_id
_entity_poly.type
_entity_poly.pdbx_seq_one_letter_code
_entity_poly.pdbx_strand_id
1 'polypeptide(L)'
;PWTIAICGALALPFAWMFLQAGTIGTAYAWNIVPSFIGLVYASIAYTASQELVGLRMRAFASAFMLFCLTLIGIGGGPTFAGWLSDHFAAQGEPAPLKKALECILVLNLLSIGFLLLAGRTYARDVERAAAQA
;
A
#
# COMPACT_ATOMS: atom_id res chain seq x y z
N PRO A 1 -9.67 -9.24 1.07
CA PRO A 1 -9.86 -7.76 1.14
C PRO A 1 -9.97 -7.20 2.56
N TRP A 2 -10.81 -7.78 3.43
CA TRP A 2 -10.99 -7.30 4.81
C TRP A 2 -9.70 -7.36 5.65
N THR A 3 -8.91 -8.43 5.51
CA THR A 3 -7.59 -8.57 6.14
C THR A 3 -6.64 -7.44 5.73
N ILE A 4 -6.63 -7.04 4.45
CA ILE A 4 -5.79 -5.95 3.96
C ILE A 4 -6.22 -4.60 4.58
N ALA A 5 -7.52 -4.35 4.68
CA ALA A 5 -8.02 -3.11 5.25
C ALA A 5 -7.68 -3.00 6.75
N ILE A 6 -7.81 -4.10 7.50
CA ILE A 6 -7.42 -4.16 8.93
C ILE A 6 -5.91 -3.95 9.08
N CYS A 7 -5.10 -4.60 8.25
CA CYS A 7 -3.65 -4.39 8.18
C CYS A 7 -3.31 -2.92 7.95
N GLY A 8 -3.88 -2.30 6.91
CA GLY A 8 -3.65 -0.87 6.62
C GLY A 8 -4.07 0.03 7.78
N ALA A 9 -5.25 -0.19 8.36
CA ALA A 9 -5.74 0.59 9.49
C ALA A 9 -4.81 0.49 10.72
N LEU A 10 -4.23 -0.69 10.97
CA LEU A 10 -3.30 -0.89 12.09
C LEU A 10 -1.92 -0.27 11.81
N ALA A 11 -1.47 -0.22 10.55
CA ALA A 11 -0.18 0.36 10.18
C ALA A 11 -0.17 1.90 10.24
N LEU A 12 -1.31 2.55 9.94
CA LEU A 12 -1.44 4.01 9.90
C LEU A 12 -0.98 4.74 11.18
N PRO A 13 -1.45 4.38 12.40
CA PRO A 13 -1.01 5.07 13.61
C PRO A 13 0.48 4.87 13.89
N PHE A 14 1.05 3.71 13.53
CA PHE A 14 2.48 3.43 13.69
C PHE A 14 3.34 4.20 12.67
N ALA A 15 2.86 4.34 11.44
CA ALA A 15 3.52 5.17 10.42
C ALA A 15 3.46 6.67 10.78
N TRP A 16 2.38 7.13 11.41
CA TRP A 16 2.30 8.49 11.96
C TRP A 16 3.32 8.67 13.10
N MET A 17 3.36 7.74 14.06
CA MET A 17 4.34 7.76 15.17
C MET A 17 5.79 7.72 14.66
N PHE A 18 6.07 6.98 13.59
CA PHE A 18 7.36 6.99 12.91
C PHE A 18 7.77 8.40 12.43
N LEU A 19 6.85 9.15 11.82
CA LEU A 19 7.10 10.52 11.35
C LEU A 19 7.25 11.55 12.48
N GLN A 20 6.84 11.22 13.70
CA GLN A 20 7.01 12.03 14.91
C GLN A 20 8.21 11.61 15.77
N ALA A 21 8.94 10.57 15.39
CA ALA A 21 10.07 10.09 16.16
C ALA A 21 11.19 11.15 16.23
N GLY A 22 11.52 11.58 17.44
CA GLY A 22 12.60 12.56 17.69
C GLY A 22 14.01 11.96 17.66
N THR A 23 14.14 10.63 17.60
CA THR A 23 15.42 9.91 17.59
C THR A 23 15.41 8.76 16.59
N ILE A 24 16.57 8.49 15.97
CA ILE A 24 16.73 7.42 14.98
C ILE A 24 16.31 6.05 15.54
N GLY A 25 16.65 5.76 16.81
CA GLY A 25 16.29 4.49 17.45
C GLY A 25 14.78 4.28 17.64
N THR A 26 14.04 5.35 17.98
CA THR A 26 12.58 5.27 18.09
C THR A 26 11.92 5.18 16.71
N ALA A 27 12.48 5.83 15.70
CA ALA A 27 12.01 5.69 14.32
C ALA A 27 12.12 4.23 13.83
N TYR A 28 13.25 3.56 14.05
CA TYR A 28 13.38 2.14 13.67
C TYR A 28 12.38 1.24 14.41
N ALA A 29 12.18 1.46 15.71
CA ALA A 29 11.21 0.69 16.49
C ALA A 29 9.78 0.85 15.94
N TRP A 30 9.37 2.07 15.62
CA TRP A 30 8.04 2.34 15.04
C TRP A 30 7.90 1.81 13.61
N ASN A 31 8.99 1.68 12.85
CA ASN A 31 8.96 1.17 11.47
C ASN A 31 8.83 -0.35 11.37
N ILE A 32 9.09 -1.12 12.44
CA ILE A 32 8.95 -2.58 12.44
C ILE A 32 7.51 -2.98 12.08
N VAL A 33 6.53 -2.32 12.68
CA VAL A 33 5.10 -2.66 12.50
C VAL A 33 4.61 -2.36 11.07
N PRO A 34 4.80 -1.15 10.51
CA PRO A 34 4.46 -0.85 9.11
C PRO A 34 5.19 -1.76 8.12
N SER A 35 6.48 -2.06 8.36
CA SER A 35 7.27 -2.92 7.48
C SER A 35 6.72 -4.35 7.45
N PHE A 36 6.41 -4.91 8.61
CA PHE A 36 5.80 -6.24 8.72
C PHE A 36 4.45 -6.30 8.02
N ILE A 37 3.59 -5.30 8.28
CA ILE A 37 2.27 -5.23 7.67
C ILE A 37 2.36 -5.06 6.14
N GLY A 38 3.32 -4.27 5.64
CA GLY A 38 3.55 -4.09 4.22
C GLY A 38 3.88 -5.41 3.51
N LEU A 39 4.66 -6.29 4.15
CA LEU A 39 5.00 -7.61 3.60
C LEU A 39 3.79 -8.57 3.59
N VAL A 40 2.99 -8.54 4.66
CA VAL A 40 1.74 -9.32 4.73
C VAL A 40 0.75 -8.85 3.68
N TYR A 41 0.60 -7.53 3.53
CA TYR A 41 -0.26 -6.92 2.50
C TYR A 41 0.12 -7.39 1.10
N ALA A 42 1.41 -7.30 0.73
CA ALA A 42 1.89 -7.72 -0.58
C ALA A 42 1.56 -9.19 -0.86
N SER A 43 1.79 -10.07 0.13
CA SER A 43 1.51 -11.50 0.01
C SER A 43 0.02 -11.78 -0.20
N ILE A 44 -0.85 -11.18 0.61
CA ILE A 44 -2.31 -11.38 0.51
C ILE A 44 -2.83 -10.81 -0.82
N ALA A 45 -2.36 -9.64 -1.25
CA ALA A 45 -2.76 -9.03 -2.51
C ALA A 45 -2.38 -9.90 -3.72
N TYR A 46 -1.21 -10.54 -3.68
CA TYR A 46 -0.79 -11.50 -4.70
C TYR A 46 -1.69 -12.72 -4.79
N THR A 47 -1.94 -13.38 -3.65
CA THR A 47 -2.81 -14.57 -3.62
C THR A 47 -4.22 -14.22 -4.05
N ALA A 48 -4.78 -13.12 -3.54
CA ALA A 48 -6.10 -12.62 -3.91
C ALA A 48 -6.24 -12.43 -5.44
N SER A 49 -5.24 -11.82 -6.07
CA SER A 49 -5.27 -11.55 -7.51
C SER A 49 -5.14 -12.83 -8.35
N GLN A 50 -4.45 -13.86 -7.85
CA GLN A 50 -4.32 -15.15 -8.52
C GLN A 50 -5.56 -16.03 -8.39
N GLU A 51 -6.38 -15.83 -7.36
CA GLU A 51 -7.64 -16.55 -7.13
C GLU A 51 -8.80 -15.98 -7.97
N LEU A 52 -8.76 -14.71 -8.35
CA LEU A 52 -9.79 -14.09 -9.20
C LEU A 52 -9.68 -14.44 -10.68
N VAL A 53 -8.58 -15.01 -11.12
CA VAL A 53 -8.31 -15.28 -12.53
C VAL A 53 -8.35 -16.78 -12.82
N GLY A 54 -8.93 -17.17 -13.95
CA GLY A 54 -8.98 -18.57 -14.37
C GLY A 54 -7.59 -19.17 -14.61
N LEU A 55 -7.49 -20.51 -14.52
CA LEU A 55 -6.25 -21.29 -14.64
C LEU A 55 -5.35 -20.89 -15.82
N ARG A 56 -5.96 -20.57 -16.96
CA ARG A 56 -5.24 -20.19 -18.19
C ARG A 56 -4.54 -18.83 -18.12
N MET A 57 -5.01 -17.92 -17.26
CA MET A 57 -4.50 -16.55 -17.16
C MET A 57 -3.62 -16.33 -15.92
N ARG A 58 -3.39 -17.35 -15.09
CA ARG A 58 -2.62 -17.23 -13.84
C ARG A 58 -1.19 -16.70 -14.04
N ALA A 59 -0.51 -17.15 -15.10
CA ALA A 59 0.83 -16.69 -15.44
C ALA A 59 0.86 -15.22 -15.89
N PHE A 60 -0.16 -14.77 -16.62
CA PHE A 60 -0.29 -13.37 -17.02
C PHE A 60 -0.63 -12.48 -15.82
N ALA A 61 -1.55 -12.93 -14.96
CA ALA A 61 -1.98 -12.19 -13.78
C ALA A 61 -0.83 -11.99 -12.78
N SER A 62 0.01 -13.01 -12.55
CA SER A 62 1.18 -12.89 -11.67
C SER A 62 2.24 -11.94 -12.24
N ALA A 63 2.50 -12.00 -13.56
CA ALA A 63 3.41 -11.08 -14.23
C ALA A 63 2.91 -9.63 -14.19
N PHE A 64 1.62 -9.41 -14.44
CA PHE A 64 0.99 -8.09 -14.35
C PHE A 64 1.02 -7.54 -12.92
N MET A 65 0.72 -8.37 -11.91
CA MET A 65 0.83 -7.97 -10.51
C MET A 65 2.26 -7.61 -10.12
N LEU A 66 3.25 -8.39 -10.58
CA LEU A 66 4.66 -8.09 -10.32
C LEU A 66 5.10 -6.80 -10.99
N PHE A 67 4.66 -6.58 -12.22
CA PHE A 67 4.89 -5.33 -12.93
C PHE A 67 4.30 -4.13 -12.16
N CYS A 68 3.04 -4.22 -11.72
CA CYS A 68 2.41 -3.16 -10.93
C CYS A 68 3.12 -2.95 -9.57
N LEU A 69 3.47 -4.02 -8.86
CA LEU A 69 4.11 -3.91 -7.56
C LEU A 69 5.52 -3.30 -7.67
N THR A 70 6.33 -3.79 -8.60
CA THR A 70 7.75 -3.42 -8.70
C THR A 70 7.94 -2.12 -9.44
N LEU A 71 7.32 -1.95 -10.61
CA LEU A 71 7.55 -0.78 -11.46
C LEU A 71 6.78 0.45 -10.95
N ILE A 72 5.50 0.28 -10.61
CA ILE A 72 4.63 1.38 -10.19
C ILE A 72 4.75 1.61 -8.69
N GLY A 73 4.63 0.55 -7.89
CA GLY A 73 4.69 0.64 -6.43
C GLY A 73 6.09 1.04 -5.93
N ILE A 74 7.05 0.14 -6.09
CA ILE A 74 8.41 0.31 -5.55
C ILE A 74 9.20 1.35 -6.35
N GLY A 75 9.08 1.36 -7.68
CA GLY A 75 9.76 2.35 -8.53
C GLY A 75 9.12 3.74 -8.45
N GLY A 76 7.80 3.81 -8.64
CA GLY A 76 7.07 5.09 -8.65
C GLY A 76 6.93 5.75 -7.28
N GLY A 77 6.80 4.97 -6.20
CA GLY A 77 6.57 5.49 -4.85
C GLY A 77 7.66 6.48 -4.36
N PRO A 78 8.95 6.10 -4.37
CA PRO A 78 10.04 6.99 -3.97
C PRO A 78 10.21 8.18 -4.90
N THR A 79 10.03 8.01 -6.21
CA THR A 79 10.11 9.12 -7.17
C THR A 79 9.00 10.14 -6.93
N PHE A 80 7.77 9.68 -6.66
CA PHE A 80 6.65 10.55 -6.31
C PHE A 80 6.89 11.26 -4.96
N ALA A 81 7.39 10.54 -3.96
CA ALA A 81 7.76 11.13 -2.67
C ALA A 81 8.87 12.19 -2.80
N GLY A 82 9.87 11.93 -3.65
CA GLY A 82 10.94 12.87 -3.95
C GLY A 82 10.43 14.12 -4.65
N TRP A 83 9.64 13.97 -5.71
CA TRP A 83 9.03 15.10 -6.42
C TRP A 83 8.16 15.97 -5.50
N LEU A 84 7.38 15.33 -4.63
CA LEU A 84 6.55 16.03 -3.66
C LEU A 84 7.39 16.74 -2.58
N SER A 85 8.48 16.12 -2.14
CA SER A 85 9.46 16.74 -1.24
C SER A 85 10.10 17.97 -1.89
N ASP A 86 10.53 17.89 -3.14
CA ASP A 86 11.12 19.01 -3.88
C ASP A 86 10.12 20.17 -4.03
N HIS A 87 8.84 19.84 -4.25
CA HIS A 87 7.76 20.83 -4.30
C HIS A 87 7.57 21.56 -2.95
N PHE A 88 7.55 20.83 -1.84
CA PHE A 88 7.46 21.44 -0.51
C PHE A 88 8.73 22.22 -0.13
N ALA A 89 9.90 21.75 -0.55
CA ALA A 89 11.16 22.47 -0.37
C ALA A 89 11.14 23.83 -1.09
N ALA A 90 10.61 23.87 -2.33
CA ALA A 90 10.43 25.11 -3.08
C ALA A 90 9.43 26.10 -2.42
N GLN A 91 8.52 25.61 -1.58
CA GLN A 91 7.58 26.42 -0.81
C GLN A 91 8.17 26.92 0.54
N GLY A 92 9.41 26.54 0.88
CA GLY A 92 10.08 26.97 2.11
C GLY A 92 9.72 26.15 3.35
N GLU A 93 9.16 24.94 3.20
CA GLU A 93 8.89 24.06 4.34
C GLU A 93 10.19 23.62 5.02
N PRO A 94 10.34 23.75 6.36
CA PRO A 94 11.54 23.32 7.08
C PRO A 94 11.77 21.81 7.07
N ALA A 95 10.73 20.99 6.89
CA ALA A 95 10.82 19.53 6.85
C ALA A 95 10.06 18.96 5.64
N PRO A 96 10.53 19.22 4.40
CA PRO A 96 9.78 18.95 3.18
C PRO A 96 9.53 17.45 2.94
N LEU A 97 10.50 16.60 3.29
CA LEU A 97 10.36 15.15 3.18
C LEU A 97 9.31 14.61 4.16
N LYS A 98 9.27 15.13 5.39
CA LYS A 98 8.24 14.75 6.37
C LYS A 98 6.85 15.10 5.85
N LYS A 99 6.69 16.30 5.28
CA LYS A 99 5.42 16.74 4.67
C LYS A 99 5.01 15.89 3.47
N ALA A 100 5.96 15.51 2.62
CA ALA A 100 5.72 14.58 1.52
C ALA A 100 5.21 13.22 2.03
N LEU A 101 5.85 12.66 3.07
CA LEU A 101 5.44 11.39 3.66
C LEU A 101 4.08 11.48 4.39
N GLU A 102 3.78 12.60 5.07
CA GLU A 102 2.45 12.86 5.65
C GLU A 102 1.36 12.87 4.56
N CYS A 103 1.62 13.50 3.41
CA CYS A 103 0.69 13.52 2.28
C CYS A 103 0.50 12.12 1.68
N ILE A 104 1.58 11.35 1.52
CA ILE A 104 1.52 9.94 1.07
C ILE A 104 0.71 9.08 2.05
N LEU A 105 0.81 9.35 3.35
CA LEU A 105 0.01 8.65 4.36
C LEU A 105 -1.50 8.89 4.17
N VAL A 106 -1.90 10.12 3.81
CA VAL A 106 -3.30 10.44 3.47
C VAL A 106 -3.76 9.72 2.20
N LEU A 107 -2.89 9.63 1.19
CA LEU A 107 -3.18 8.82 -0.01
C LEU A 107 -3.34 7.34 0.34
N ASN A 108 -2.57 6.83 1.31
CA ASN A 108 -2.70 5.46 1.81
C ASN A 108 -4.06 5.23 2.49
N LEU A 109 -4.53 6.21 3.28
CA LEU A 109 -5.88 6.22 3.87
C LEU A 109 -6.99 6.13 2.80
N LEU A 110 -6.86 6.91 1.72
CA LEU A 110 -7.78 6.84 0.58
C LEU A 110 -7.76 5.46 -0.09
N SER A 111 -6.57 4.87 -0.26
CA SER A 111 -6.41 3.52 -0.80
C SER A 111 -7.13 2.47 0.05
N ILE A 112 -7.00 2.53 1.38
CA ILE A 112 -7.73 1.66 2.30
C ILE A 112 -9.25 1.82 2.13
N GLY A 113 -9.74 3.05 1.95
CA GLY A 113 -11.15 3.33 1.66
C GLY A 113 -11.64 2.64 0.37
N PHE A 114 -10.87 2.72 -0.71
CA PHE A 114 -11.17 2.00 -1.94
C PHE A 114 -11.13 0.47 -1.77
N LEU A 115 -10.21 -0.03 -0.96
CA LEU A 115 -10.05 -1.46 -0.67
C LEU A 115 -11.21 -2.01 0.18
N LEU A 116 -11.75 -1.20 1.09
CA LEU A 116 -12.97 -1.50 1.83
C LEU A 116 -14.20 -1.54 0.92
N LEU A 117 -14.30 -0.59 -0.01
CA LEU A 117 -15.37 -0.58 -1.02
C LEU A 117 -15.28 -1.80 -1.95
N ALA A 118 -14.07 -2.09 -2.46
CA ALA A 118 -13.81 -3.27 -3.28
C ALA A 118 -14.10 -4.57 -2.51
N GLY A 119 -13.81 -4.62 -1.20
CA GLY A 119 -14.11 -5.76 -0.35
C GLY A 119 -15.59 -6.11 -0.24
N ARG A 120 -16.49 -5.15 -0.50
CA ARG A 120 -17.94 -5.41 -0.53
C ARG A 120 -18.40 -6.09 -1.82
N THR A 121 -17.74 -5.81 -2.95
CA THR A 121 -18.02 -6.44 -4.25
C THR A 121 -17.22 -7.72 -4.47
N TYR A 122 -16.07 -7.86 -3.82
CA TYR A 122 -15.14 -8.98 -3.98
C TYR A 122 -15.78 -10.36 -3.76
N ALA A 123 -16.64 -10.52 -2.74
CA ALA A 123 -17.32 -11.79 -2.49
C ALA A 123 -18.22 -12.20 -3.66
N ARG A 124 -18.90 -11.24 -4.29
CA ARG A 124 -19.76 -11.46 -5.47
C ARG A 124 -18.95 -11.74 -6.73
N ASP A 125 -17.79 -11.11 -6.88
CA ASP A 125 -16.92 -11.31 -8.04
C ASP A 125 -16.20 -12.67 -7.98
N VAL A 126 -15.82 -13.14 -6.78
CA VAL A 126 -15.29 -14.50 -6.58
C VAL A 126 -16.35 -15.56 -6.90
N GLU A 127 -17.60 -15.38 -6.46
CA GLU A 127 -18.70 -16.29 -6.81
C GLU A 127 -18.97 -16.32 -8.32
N ARG A 128 -18.92 -15.18 -9.01
CA ARG A 128 -19.07 -15.10 -10.47
C ARG A 128 -17.91 -15.76 -11.22
N ALA A 129 -16.68 -15.57 -10.76
CA ALA A 129 -15.50 -16.20 -11.36
C ALA A 129 -15.52 -17.72 -11.19
N ALA A 130 -15.94 -18.21 -10.02
CA ALA A 130 -16.12 -19.64 -9.76
C ALA A 130 -17.25 -20.27 -10.59
N ALA A 131 -18.29 -19.51 -10.93
CA ALA A 131 -19.38 -19.98 -11.79
C ALA A 131 -19.05 -19.98 -13.30
N GLN A 132 -17.94 -19.33 -13.70
CA GLN A 132 -17.47 -19.26 -15.09
C GLN A 132 -16.28 -20.18 -15.39
N ALA A 133 -15.73 -20.85 -14.38
CA ALA A 133 -14.65 -21.84 -14.50
C ALA A 133 -15.22 -23.26 -14.65
#